data_AF-A0A6J7VZV4-F1
#
_entry.id   AF-A0A6J7VZV4-F1
#
_cell.length_a   1.000
_cell.length_b   1.000
_cell.length_c   1.000
_cell.angle_alpha   90.00
_cell.angle_beta   90.00
_cell.angle_gamma   90.00
#
_symmetry.space_group_name_H-M   'P 1'
#
loop_
_entity.id
_entity.type
_entity.pdbx_description
1 polymer ?
#
loop_
_entity_poly.entity_id
_entity_poly.type
_entity_poly.pdbx_seq_one_letter_code
_entity_poly.pdbx_strand_id
1 'polypeptide(L)'
;MIYFMHHDQPLALHEIQSLADIKIMANDLSTGVLSGRRIIVTRSAQRAGALSKMFREAGAEVIEIAVTDTVDPADNGQALREACLVIDQYDWVVVTSPEGAHRFREAMTAGSLEHRSFKIAAVGTATAQAVGGADLIPVVQTGRSLGEIFPSGSGRVLLAVAESAGNDFEIAARAQGWTVDRIVTYQTVPLTTAADQEAEIHGCDAITFASASAARAWVTLFGRLTPAVVVAMGPTTATALSELGIAPVTVASEQSLQGLVGATSTALGSR
;
A
#
# COMPACT_ATOMS: atom_id res chain seq x y z
N MET A 1 -16.99 -62.43 -8.55
CA MET A 1 -16.10 -61.67 -7.65
C MET A 1 -16.11 -60.23 -8.14
N ILE A 2 -16.55 -59.33 -7.25
CA ILE A 2 -16.45 -57.85 -7.29
C ILE A 2 -17.55 -57.08 -8.04
N TYR A 3 -18.24 -56.28 -7.21
CA TYR A 3 -19.18 -55.19 -7.45
C TYR A 3 -18.61 -54.07 -8.34
N PHE A 4 -19.47 -53.42 -9.13
CA PHE A 4 -19.48 -51.95 -9.25
C PHE A 4 -20.93 -51.48 -9.40
N MET A 5 -21.45 -50.85 -8.36
CA MET A 5 -22.70 -50.10 -8.36
C MET A 5 -22.45 -48.75 -9.02
N HIS A 6 -23.16 -48.44 -10.11
CA HIS A 6 -23.34 -47.07 -10.58
C HIS A 6 -24.61 -46.52 -9.92
N HIS A 7 -24.45 -45.70 -8.89
CA HIS A 7 -25.52 -44.80 -8.43
C HIS A 7 -25.23 -43.41 -8.99
N ASP A 8 -25.82 -43.11 -10.15
CA ASP A 8 -26.18 -41.74 -10.50
C ASP A 8 -27.48 -41.41 -9.75
N GLN A 9 -27.38 -40.53 -8.76
CA GLN A 9 -28.50 -39.83 -8.19
C GLN A 9 -28.25 -38.33 -8.44
N PRO A 10 -29.13 -37.62 -9.19
CA PRO A 10 -28.97 -36.19 -9.34
C PRO A 10 -29.24 -35.51 -8.00
N LEU A 11 -28.30 -34.65 -7.58
CA LEU A 11 -28.44 -33.78 -6.40
C LEU A 11 -29.73 -32.94 -6.52
N ALA A 12 -30.49 -32.89 -5.44
CA ALA A 12 -31.78 -32.21 -5.37
C ALA A 12 -31.62 -30.70 -5.57
N LEU A 13 -32.53 -30.12 -6.35
CA LEU A 13 -32.66 -28.70 -6.73
C LEU A 13 -32.79 -27.68 -5.58
N HIS A 14 -32.71 -28.10 -4.31
CA HIS A 14 -32.90 -27.23 -3.15
C HIS A 14 -31.60 -26.63 -2.57
N GLU A 15 -30.41 -27.13 -2.94
CA GLU A 15 -29.13 -26.57 -2.48
C GLU A 15 -28.56 -25.48 -3.39
N ILE A 16 -29.10 -25.30 -4.60
CA ILE A 16 -28.56 -24.36 -5.60
C ILE A 16 -29.05 -22.92 -5.38
N GLN A 17 -30.12 -22.69 -4.61
CA GLN A 17 -30.58 -21.35 -4.25
C GLN A 17 -29.67 -20.64 -3.22
N SER A 18 -28.96 -21.38 -2.37
CA SER A 18 -28.07 -20.79 -1.37
C SER A 18 -26.76 -20.24 -1.95
N LEU A 19 -26.26 -20.81 -3.05
CA LEU A 19 -25.02 -20.34 -3.69
C LEU A 19 -25.23 -19.07 -4.52
N ALA A 20 -26.43 -18.83 -5.03
CA ALA A 20 -26.77 -17.58 -5.69
C ALA A 20 -26.79 -16.42 -4.67
N ASP A 21 -27.38 -16.62 -3.49
CA ASP A 21 -27.42 -15.61 -2.42
C ASP A 21 -26.03 -15.32 -1.83
N ILE A 22 -25.17 -16.35 -1.70
CA ILE A 22 -23.77 -16.17 -1.25
C ILE A 22 -22.94 -15.45 -2.32
N LYS A 23 -23.20 -15.70 -3.61
CA LYS A 23 -22.49 -15.05 -4.72
C LYS A 23 -22.97 -13.62 -4.98
N ILE A 24 -24.17 -13.28 -4.52
CA ILE A 24 -24.72 -11.91 -4.54
C ILE A 24 -24.07 -11.03 -3.44
N MET A 25 -23.57 -11.59 -2.33
CA MET A 25 -22.90 -10.79 -1.29
C MET A 25 -21.45 -10.39 -1.61
N ALA A 26 -20.81 -11.02 -2.61
CA ALA A 26 -19.37 -10.88 -2.83
C ALA A 26 -18.97 -9.98 -4.02
N ASN A 27 -19.90 -9.50 -4.86
CA ASN A 27 -19.51 -8.81 -6.10
C ASN A 27 -20.40 -7.64 -6.53
N ASP A 28 -21.10 -6.98 -5.60
CA ASP A 28 -21.83 -5.76 -5.92
C ASP A 28 -21.37 -4.61 -5.02
N LEU A 29 -20.20 -4.05 -5.33
CA LEU A 29 -19.94 -2.64 -5.00
C LEU A 29 -20.84 -1.80 -5.92
N SER A 30 -22.14 -1.81 -5.66
CA SER A 30 -23.11 -1.04 -6.42
C SER A 30 -22.71 0.44 -6.32
N THR A 31 -22.57 1.10 -7.45
CA THR A 31 -22.20 2.52 -7.52
C THR A 31 -23.14 3.36 -6.64
N GLY A 32 -22.60 4.13 -5.71
CA GLY A 32 -23.38 5.02 -4.84
C GLY A 32 -23.86 4.42 -3.52
N VAL A 33 -23.48 3.19 -3.16
CA VAL A 33 -23.83 2.57 -1.86
C VAL A 33 -23.37 3.37 -0.64
N LEU A 34 -22.34 4.21 -0.80
CA LEU A 34 -21.83 5.12 0.24
C LEU A 34 -22.18 6.59 -0.03
N SER A 35 -23.17 6.86 -0.90
CA SER A 35 -23.58 8.24 -1.22
C SER A 35 -23.95 9.02 0.05
N GLY A 36 -23.36 10.20 0.21
CA GLY A 36 -23.56 11.07 1.36
C GLY A 36 -22.84 10.64 2.64
N ARG A 37 -22.04 9.56 2.60
CA ARG A 37 -21.24 9.13 3.75
C ARG A 37 -19.85 9.75 3.72
N ARG A 38 -19.39 10.21 4.88
CA ARG A 38 -18.07 10.80 5.12
C ARG A 38 -17.16 9.76 5.77
N ILE A 39 -16.07 9.39 5.11
CA ILE A 39 -15.22 8.28 5.52
C ILE A 39 -13.78 8.76 5.70
N ILE A 40 -13.23 8.50 6.88
CA ILE A 40 -11.82 8.73 7.17
C ILE A 40 -11.00 7.55 6.64
N VAL A 41 -10.01 7.88 5.82
CA VAL A 41 -8.95 6.97 5.40
C VAL A 41 -7.65 7.42 6.06
N THR A 42 -7.10 6.58 6.95
CA THR A 42 -5.79 6.87 7.55
C THR A 42 -4.70 6.73 6.49
N ARG A 43 -4.10 7.84 6.10
CA ARG A 43 -3.07 7.89 5.06
C ARG A 43 -1.74 7.43 5.63
N SER A 44 -1.30 6.24 5.23
CA SER A 44 0.14 5.92 5.15
C SER A 44 0.65 6.29 3.76
N ALA A 45 1.91 6.73 3.65
CA ALA A 45 2.49 7.40 2.48
C ALA A 45 2.36 6.65 1.12
N GLN A 46 1.94 5.39 1.09
CA GLN A 46 2.00 4.53 -0.10
C GLN A 46 0.67 3.88 -0.51
N ARG A 47 -0.41 3.98 0.27
CA ARG A 47 -1.65 3.19 0.01
C ARG A 47 -2.98 3.94 0.11
N ALA A 48 -3.00 5.21 0.51
CA ALA A 48 -4.25 5.96 0.62
C ALA A 48 -4.95 6.19 -0.73
N GLY A 49 -4.20 6.48 -1.80
CA GLY A 49 -4.79 6.87 -3.08
C GLY A 49 -5.73 5.82 -3.68
N ALA A 50 -5.35 4.53 -3.62
CA ALA A 50 -6.19 3.45 -4.15
C ALA A 50 -7.45 3.23 -3.29
N LEU A 51 -7.31 3.21 -1.97
CA LEU A 51 -8.44 3.02 -1.05
C LEU A 51 -9.42 4.20 -1.12
N SER A 52 -8.91 5.44 -1.10
CA SER A 52 -9.72 6.64 -1.26
C SER A 52 -10.42 6.68 -2.61
N LYS A 53 -9.75 6.26 -3.69
CA LYS A 53 -10.38 6.16 -5.01
C LYS A 53 -11.57 5.19 -4.98
N MET A 54 -11.41 4.01 -4.41
CA MET A 54 -12.48 3.01 -4.31
C MET A 54 -13.68 3.53 -3.48
N PHE A 55 -13.42 4.22 -2.36
CA PHE A 55 -14.50 4.84 -1.57
C PHE A 55 -15.23 5.95 -2.34
N ARG A 56 -14.50 6.80 -3.07
CA ARG A 56 -15.11 7.83 -3.94
C ARG A 56 -15.93 7.21 -5.07
N GLU A 57 -15.45 6.14 -5.68
CA GLU A 57 -16.20 5.38 -6.71
C GLU A 57 -17.47 4.74 -6.14
N ALA A 58 -17.47 4.35 -4.87
CA ALA A 58 -18.66 3.90 -4.15
C ALA A 58 -19.60 5.04 -3.69
N GLY A 59 -19.24 6.31 -3.95
CA GLY A 59 -20.06 7.50 -3.67
C GLY A 59 -19.74 8.23 -2.36
N ALA A 60 -18.73 7.83 -1.61
CA ALA A 60 -18.37 8.46 -0.35
C ALA A 60 -17.60 9.78 -0.54
N GLU A 61 -17.78 10.70 0.41
CA GLU A 61 -16.84 11.79 0.67
C GLU A 61 -15.67 11.23 1.50
N VAL A 62 -14.44 11.35 1.01
CA VAL A 62 -13.26 10.77 1.67
C VAL A 62 -12.40 11.86 2.30
N ILE A 63 -12.19 11.74 3.61
CA ILE A 63 -11.31 12.59 4.40
C ILE A 63 -10.01 11.80 4.63
N GLU A 64 -8.93 12.25 4.01
CA GLU A 64 -7.61 11.62 4.18
C GLU A 64 -6.87 12.28 5.34
N ILE A 65 -6.64 11.53 6.42
CA ILE A 65 -5.87 12.01 7.57
C ILE A 65 -4.55 11.25 7.64
N ALA A 66 -3.44 11.97 7.47
CA ALA A 66 -2.11 11.40 7.62
C ALA A 66 -1.83 11.08 9.08
N VAL A 67 -1.34 9.87 9.34
CA VAL A 67 -0.86 9.45 10.68
C VAL A 67 0.64 9.23 10.71
N THR A 68 1.28 9.32 9.56
CA THR A 68 2.73 9.22 9.38
C THR A 68 3.21 10.32 8.47
N ASP A 69 4.43 10.76 8.69
CA ASP A 69 5.16 11.66 7.80
C ASP A 69 6.29 10.92 7.08
N THR A 70 6.72 11.50 5.96
CA THR A 70 7.92 11.09 5.23
C THR A 70 8.98 12.14 5.47
N VAL A 71 10.06 11.76 6.14
CA VAL A 71 11.15 12.67 6.48
C VAL A 71 12.45 12.18 5.85
N ASP A 72 13.44 13.06 5.85
CA ASP A 72 14.78 12.73 5.41
C ASP A 72 15.35 11.54 6.18
N PRO A 73 16.20 10.72 5.53
CA PRO A 73 16.90 9.65 6.21
C PRO A 73 17.86 10.22 7.26
N ALA A 74 18.35 9.38 8.16
CA ALA A 74 19.19 9.80 9.28
C ALA A 74 20.45 10.60 8.89
N ASP A 75 20.97 10.40 7.67
CA ASP A 75 22.10 11.14 7.10
C ASP A 75 21.69 12.43 6.35
N ASN A 76 20.43 12.86 6.49
CA ASN A 76 19.84 13.98 5.79
C ASN A 76 19.99 13.89 4.25
N GLY A 77 19.98 12.67 3.71
CA GLY A 77 20.09 12.40 2.27
C GLY A 77 21.50 12.56 1.71
N GLN A 78 22.53 12.62 2.57
CA GLN A 78 23.91 12.82 2.15
C GLN A 78 24.39 11.69 1.23
N ALA A 79 24.16 10.42 1.58
CA ALA A 79 24.59 9.29 0.77
C ALA A 79 23.97 9.32 -0.63
N LEU A 80 22.70 9.70 -0.74
CA LEU A 80 22.04 9.85 -2.05
C LEU A 80 22.70 10.93 -2.89
N ARG A 81 22.95 12.11 -2.32
CA ARG A 81 23.62 13.21 -3.03
C ARG A 81 25.02 12.81 -3.48
N GLU A 82 25.80 12.15 -2.62
CA GLU A 82 27.14 11.66 -2.95
C GLU A 82 27.12 10.63 -4.08
N ALA A 83 26.17 9.69 -4.06
CA ALA A 83 26.00 8.73 -5.15
C ALA A 83 25.60 9.40 -6.47
N CYS A 84 24.75 10.44 -6.42
CA CYS A 84 24.37 11.20 -7.61
C CYS A 84 25.54 11.98 -8.23
N LEU A 85 26.54 12.43 -7.43
CA LEU A 85 27.75 13.08 -7.96
C LEU A 85 28.61 12.15 -8.82
N VAL A 86 28.53 10.84 -8.58
CA VAL A 86 29.27 9.82 -9.30
C VAL A 86 28.35 8.85 -10.05
N ILE A 87 27.17 9.34 -10.45
CA ILE A 87 26.10 8.48 -10.97
C ILE A 87 26.50 7.71 -12.23
N ASP A 88 27.41 8.25 -13.03
CA ASP A 88 27.95 7.62 -14.25
C ASP A 88 28.82 6.38 -13.97
N GLN A 89 29.11 6.07 -12.70
CA GLN A 89 29.77 4.83 -12.30
C GLN A 89 28.79 3.66 -12.11
N TYR A 90 27.49 3.91 -12.17
CA TYR A 90 26.46 2.90 -12.06
C TYR A 90 25.97 2.49 -13.45
N ASP A 91 25.71 1.21 -13.64
CA ASP A 91 25.07 0.68 -14.84
C ASP A 91 23.54 0.77 -14.72
N TRP A 92 23.05 0.68 -13.48
CA TRP A 92 21.64 0.75 -13.14
C TRP A 92 21.37 1.63 -11.92
N VAL A 93 20.25 2.34 -11.98
CA VAL A 93 19.57 2.91 -10.81
C VAL A 93 18.24 2.20 -10.63
N VAL A 94 17.99 1.69 -9.42
CA VAL A 94 16.78 0.98 -9.06
C VAL A 94 16.04 1.79 -8.01
N VAL A 95 14.81 2.20 -8.33
CA VAL A 95 13.93 2.95 -7.43
C VAL A 95 12.73 2.09 -7.05
N THR A 96 12.47 1.97 -5.74
CA THR A 96 11.44 1.03 -5.24
C THR A 96 10.14 1.68 -4.80
N SER A 97 10.07 3.00 -4.78
CA SER A 97 8.85 3.74 -4.44
C SER A 97 8.80 5.11 -5.12
N PRO A 98 7.61 5.70 -5.34
CA PRO A 98 7.48 7.03 -5.95
C PRO A 98 8.24 8.11 -5.18
N GLU A 99 8.22 8.05 -3.85
CA GLU A 99 8.95 8.98 -2.99
C GLU A 99 10.47 8.87 -3.16
N GLY A 100 11.01 7.64 -3.17
CA GLY A 100 12.43 7.43 -3.42
C GLY A 100 12.85 7.88 -4.83
N ALA A 101 11.97 7.71 -5.81
CA ALA A 101 12.15 8.22 -7.18
C ALA A 101 12.17 9.75 -7.24
N HIS A 102 11.27 10.43 -6.52
CA HIS A 102 11.26 11.89 -6.43
C HIS A 102 12.55 12.42 -5.80
N ARG A 103 12.98 11.84 -4.68
CA ARG A 103 14.20 12.24 -3.98
C ARG A 103 15.46 12.00 -4.80
N PHE A 104 15.52 10.86 -5.50
CA PHE A 104 16.60 10.61 -6.45
C PHE A 104 16.64 11.68 -7.55
N ARG A 105 15.50 12.02 -8.13
CA ARG A 105 15.41 13.06 -9.16
C ARG A 105 15.79 14.44 -8.63
N GLU A 106 15.40 14.80 -7.41
CA GLU A 106 15.77 16.06 -6.76
C GLU A 106 17.29 16.13 -6.47
N ALA A 107 17.91 15.00 -6.15
CA ALA A 107 19.35 14.92 -5.95
C ALA A 107 20.16 15.00 -7.27
N MET A 108 19.51 14.77 -8.42
CA MET A 108 20.14 14.90 -9.74
C MET A 108 20.11 16.34 -10.24
N THR A 109 21.18 16.78 -10.90
CA THR A 109 21.20 18.08 -11.57
C THR A 109 20.29 18.10 -12.81
N ALA A 110 19.75 19.26 -13.15
CA ALA A 110 18.91 19.44 -14.33
C ALA A 110 19.65 18.96 -15.60
N GLY A 111 19.01 18.10 -16.41
CA GLY A 111 19.55 17.54 -17.65
C GLY A 111 20.33 16.22 -17.52
N SER A 112 20.74 15.81 -16.31
CA SER A 112 21.51 14.57 -16.11
C SER A 112 20.69 13.30 -16.33
N LEU A 113 19.38 13.34 -16.08
CA LEU A 113 18.49 12.20 -16.34
C LEU A 113 18.14 12.02 -17.82
N GLU A 114 18.18 13.10 -18.61
CA GLU A 114 17.88 13.06 -20.04
C GLU A 114 19.04 12.47 -20.86
N HIS A 115 20.28 12.71 -20.41
CA HIS A 115 21.50 12.23 -21.06
C HIS A 115 22.20 11.13 -20.26
N ARG A 116 21.42 10.35 -19.49
CA ARG A 116 21.95 9.32 -18.59
C ARG A 116 22.68 8.22 -19.36
N SER A 117 23.80 7.78 -18.81
CA SER A 117 24.59 6.62 -19.27
C SER A 117 24.08 5.29 -18.69
N PHE A 118 23.30 5.36 -17.61
CA PHE A 118 22.76 4.23 -16.86
C PHE A 118 21.29 3.94 -17.22
N LYS A 119 20.85 2.72 -16.92
CA LYS A 119 19.44 2.32 -17.04
C LYS A 119 18.70 2.51 -15.73
N ILE A 120 17.38 2.68 -15.80
CA ILE A 120 16.52 2.81 -14.62
C ILE A 120 15.58 1.62 -14.55
N ALA A 121 15.54 0.97 -13.39
CA ALA A 121 14.50 0.00 -13.06
C ALA A 121 13.59 0.57 -11.96
N ALA A 122 12.29 0.34 -12.09
CA ALA A 122 11.30 0.78 -11.11
C ALA A 122 10.44 -0.40 -10.68
N VAL A 123 10.14 -0.49 -9.38
CA VAL A 123 9.30 -1.58 -8.85
C VAL A 123 7.87 -1.52 -9.38
N GLY A 124 7.37 -0.33 -9.75
CA GLY A 124 6.01 -0.20 -10.28
C GLY A 124 5.82 1.04 -11.16
N THR A 125 4.68 1.09 -11.85
CA THR A 125 4.37 2.14 -12.84
C THR A 125 4.34 3.54 -12.24
N ALA A 126 3.74 3.72 -11.06
CA ALA A 126 3.75 5.01 -10.37
C ALA A 126 5.19 5.46 -10.00
N THR A 127 6.06 4.51 -9.67
CA THR A 127 7.48 4.79 -9.37
C THR A 127 8.24 5.19 -10.63
N ALA A 128 8.00 4.49 -11.75
CA ALA A 128 8.59 4.83 -13.04
C ALA A 128 8.18 6.24 -13.49
N GLN A 129 6.90 6.60 -13.34
CA GLN A 129 6.42 7.96 -13.62
C GLN A 129 7.10 9.00 -12.72
N ALA A 130 7.24 8.69 -11.43
CA ALA A 130 7.85 9.59 -10.45
C ALA A 130 9.34 9.90 -10.71
N VAL A 131 10.07 9.04 -11.43
CA VAL A 131 11.46 9.30 -11.85
C VAL A 131 11.56 9.86 -13.28
N GLY A 132 10.45 9.93 -14.02
CA GLY A 132 10.43 10.42 -15.41
C GLY A 132 10.59 9.33 -16.48
N GLY A 133 10.37 8.07 -16.12
CA GLY A 133 10.44 6.91 -17.01
C GLY A 133 11.48 5.88 -16.58
N ALA A 134 11.17 4.60 -16.76
CA ALA A 134 12.05 3.48 -16.43
C ALA A 134 12.22 2.54 -17.63
N ASP A 135 13.40 1.94 -17.74
CA ASP A 135 13.78 0.95 -18.75
C ASP A 135 13.27 -0.46 -18.39
N LEU A 136 12.99 -0.72 -17.11
CA LEU A 136 12.48 -2.01 -16.63
C LEU A 136 11.43 -1.81 -15.52
N ILE A 137 10.28 -2.47 -15.68
CA ILE A 137 9.19 -2.51 -14.69
C ILE A 137 8.62 -3.93 -14.71
N PRO A 138 8.50 -4.63 -13.56
CA PRO A 138 7.89 -5.95 -13.53
C PRO A 138 6.36 -5.87 -13.67
N VAL A 139 5.75 -6.93 -14.19
CA VAL A 139 4.29 -7.07 -14.26
C VAL A 139 3.69 -7.08 -12.85
N VAL A 140 4.28 -7.89 -11.96
CA VAL A 140 3.96 -7.89 -10.52
C VAL A 140 4.83 -6.84 -9.86
N GLN A 141 4.23 -5.77 -9.37
CA GLN A 141 4.94 -4.57 -8.92
C GLN A 141 5.56 -4.72 -7.51
N THR A 142 6.51 -5.63 -7.38
CA THR A 142 7.23 -5.90 -6.12
C THR A 142 8.75 -5.95 -6.34
N GLY A 143 9.53 -5.67 -5.30
CA GLY A 143 11.00 -5.76 -5.36
C GLY A 143 11.50 -7.17 -5.71
N ARG A 144 10.81 -8.20 -5.21
CA ARG A 144 11.08 -9.60 -5.56
C ARG A 144 10.91 -9.87 -7.04
N SER A 145 9.74 -9.53 -7.59
CA SER A 145 9.45 -9.75 -9.01
C SER A 145 10.36 -8.92 -9.92
N LEU A 146 10.75 -7.72 -9.50
CA LEU A 146 11.79 -6.97 -10.22
C LEU A 146 13.12 -7.71 -10.22
N GLY A 147 13.53 -8.27 -9.08
CA GLY A 147 14.76 -9.06 -8.95
C GLY A 147 14.77 -10.32 -9.82
N GLU A 148 13.62 -11.01 -9.95
CA GLU A 148 13.47 -12.21 -10.78
C GLU A 148 13.70 -11.93 -12.28
N ILE A 149 13.26 -10.77 -12.76
CA ILE A 149 13.39 -10.38 -14.18
C ILE A 149 14.60 -9.50 -14.45
N PHE A 150 15.34 -9.11 -13.41
CA PHE A 150 16.53 -8.29 -13.57
C PHE A 150 17.55 -9.04 -14.46
N PRO A 151 18.27 -8.38 -15.37
CA PRO A 151 19.18 -9.08 -16.27
C PRO A 151 20.46 -9.50 -15.53
N SER A 152 21.00 -10.67 -15.86
CA SER A 152 22.37 -11.02 -15.45
C SER A 152 23.39 -10.03 -16.02
N GLY A 153 24.41 -9.72 -15.24
CA GLY A 153 25.43 -8.75 -15.63
C GLY A 153 26.54 -8.61 -14.61
N SER A 154 27.34 -7.58 -14.79
CA SER A 154 28.44 -7.19 -13.90
C SER A 154 28.51 -5.69 -13.87
N GLY A 155 29.02 -5.12 -12.78
CA GLY A 155 29.09 -3.67 -12.59
C GLY A 155 28.29 -3.25 -11.36
N ARG A 156 27.81 -2.01 -11.34
CA ARG A 156 27.23 -1.39 -10.14
C ARG A 156 25.77 -1.00 -10.32
N VAL A 157 25.01 -1.24 -9.26
CA VAL A 157 23.59 -0.89 -9.15
C VAL A 157 23.42 0.04 -7.95
N LEU A 158 22.90 1.23 -8.17
CA LEU A 158 22.42 2.10 -7.11
C LEU A 158 20.98 1.69 -6.76
N LEU A 159 20.75 1.19 -5.56
CA LEU A 159 19.43 0.80 -5.08
C LEU A 159 18.88 1.85 -4.10
N ALA A 160 17.95 2.68 -4.57
CA ALA A 160 17.28 3.73 -3.82
C ALA A 160 15.98 3.22 -3.18
N VAL A 161 15.94 3.21 -1.84
CA VAL A 161 14.90 2.54 -1.06
C VAL A 161 14.37 3.39 0.09
N ALA A 162 13.19 3.03 0.61
CA ALA A 162 12.76 3.43 1.94
C ALA A 162 13.60 2.73 3.02
N GLU A 163 13.73 3.31 4.20
CA GLU A 163 14.43 2.69 5.34
C GLU A 163 13.88 1.30 5.67
N SER A 164 12.55 1.17 5.66
CA SER A 164 11.82 -0.05 5.99
C SER A 164 11.74 -1.07 4.85
N ALA A 165 12.33 -0.80 3.69
CA ALA A 165 12.25 -1.71 2.55
C ALA A 165 12.99 -3.02 2.86
N GLY A 166 12.42 -4.16 2.45
CA GLY A 166 13.09 -5.46 2.51
C GLY A 166 14.32 -5.54 1.61
N ASN A 167 14.93 -6.73 1.55
CA ASN A 167 16.19 -6.98 0.84
C ASN A 167 16.09 -7.93 -0.37
N ASP A 168 14.87 -8.32 -0.75
CA ASP A 168 14.61 -9.31 -1.81
C ASP A 168 15.30 -8.95 -3.14
N PHE A 169 15.27 -7.67 -3.52
CA PHE A 169 15.86 -7.21 -4.78
C PHE A 169 17.39 -7.32 -4.77
N GLU A 170 18.07 -6.78 -3.77
CA GLU A 170 19.55 -6.81 -3.75
C GLU A 170 20.11 -8.22 -3.61
N ILE A 171 19.38 -9.14 -2.96
CA ILE A 171 19.76 -10.55 -2.93
C ILE A 171 19.73 -11.12 -4.36
N ALA A 172 18.63 -10.92 -5.08
CA ALA A 172 18.48 -11.41 -6.45
C ALA A 172 19.50 -10.77 -7.41
N ALA A 173 19.68 -9.45 -7.36
CA ALA A 173 20.62 -8.74 -8.23
C ALA A 173 22.08 -9.16 -7.97
N ARG A 174 22.48 -9.36 -6.71
CA ARG A 174 23.83 -9.89 -6.39
C ARG A 174 24.02 -11.31 -6.92
N ALA A 175 23.01 -12.17 -6.83
CA ALA A 175 23.06 -13.52 -7.40
C ALA A 175 23.20 -13.51 -8.93
N GLN A 176 22.81 -12.41 -9.58
CA GLN A 176 22.94 -12.18 -11.01
C GLN A 176 24.27 -11.53 -11.44
N GLY A 177 25.18 -11.28 -10.49
CA GLY A 177 26.54 -10.77 -10.74
C GLY A 177 26.73 -9.27 -10.49
N TRP A 178 25.71 -8.56 -10.01
CA TRP A 178 25.79 -7.13 -9.74
C TRP A 178 26.39 -6.79 -8.37
N THR A 179 27.13 -5.69 -8.32
CA THR A 179 27.49 -5.03 -7.05
C THR A 179 26.40 -4.03 -6.72
N VAL A 180 25.71 -4.20 -5.58
CA VAL A 180 24.55 -3.38 -5.22
C VAL A 180 24.88 -2.47 -4.05
N ASP A 181 24.83 -1.16 -4.31
CA ASP A 181 24.98 -0.08 -3.35
C ASP A 181 23.58 0.39 -2.92
N ARG A 182 23.17 0.00 -1.71
CA ARG A 182 21.85 0.32 -1.16
C ARG A 182 21.89 1.67 -0.46
N ILE A 183 21.01 2.57 -0.85
CA ILE A 183 20.87 3.91 -0.26
C ILE A 183 19.44 4.12 0.23
N VAL A 184 19.33 4.47 1.52
CA VAL A 184 18.08 4.91 2.11
C VAL A 184 17.81 6.34 1.66
N THR A 185 16.68 6.54 0.99
CA THR A 185 16.26 7.85 0.46
C THR A 185 15.34 8.62 1.39
N TYR A 186 14.59 7.91 2.25
CA TYR A 186 13.70 8.49 3.23
C TYR A 186 13.35 7.48 4.32
N GLN A 187 12.76 7.99 5.38
CA GLN A 187 12.15 7.20 6.44
C GLN A 187 10.70 7.66 6.65
N THR A 188 9.85 6.73 7.06
CA THR A 188 8.47 7.01 7.44
C THR A 188 8.37 7.02 8.95
N VAL A 189 7.99 8.15 9.53
CA VAL A 189 7.86 8.34 10.98
C VAL A 189 6.41 8.57 11.36
N PRO A 190 5.94 8.13 12.54
CA PRO A 190 4.63 8.55 13.05
C PRO A 190 4.60 10.07 13.22
N LEU A 191 3.47 10.70 12.89
CA LEU A 191 3.26 12.08 13.30
C LEU A 191 3.07 12.11 14.83
N THR A 192 3.60 13.13 15.49
CA THR A 192 3.52 13.31 16.95
C THR A 192 2.64 14.47 17.37
N THR A 193 2.20 15.30 16.42
CA THR A 193 1.32 16.44 16.64
C THR A 193 0.18 16.38 15.64
N ALA A 194 -1.05 16.39 16.15
CA ALA A 194 -2.24 16.52 15.33
C ALA A 194 -2.58 18.00 15.13
N ALA A 195 -3.08 18.35 13.94
CA ALA A 195 -3.90 19.55 13.82
C ALA A 195 -5.21 19.34 14.62
N ASP A 196 -5.82 20.42 15.12
CA ASP A 196 -7.13 20.31 15.75
C ASP A 196 -8.19 19.95 14.68
N GLN A 197 -8.51 18.66 14.61
CA GLN A 197 -9.46 18.07 13.66
C GLN A 197 -10.60 17.35 14.40
N GLU A 198 -10.79 17.60 15.70
CA GLU A 198 -11.71 16.81 16.51
C GLU A 198 -13.16 16.88 15.98
N ALA A 199 -13.62 18.09 15.64
CA ALA A 199 -14.93 18.31 15.05
C ALA A 199 -15.09 17.63 13.66
N GLU A 200 -14.03 17.62 12.84
CA GLU A 200 -14.04 16.96 11.53
C GLU A 200 -14.14 15.44 11.69
N ILE A 201 -13.37 14.87 12.61
CA ILE A 201 -13.37 13.44 12.92
C ILE A 201 -14.75 13.00 13.43
N HIS A 202 -15.34 13.75 14.36
CA HIS A 202 -16.69 13.47 14.84
C HIS A 202 -17.77 13.61 13.77
N GLY A 203 -17.59 14.51 12.80
CA GLY A 203 -18.51 14.71 11.69
C GLY A 203 -18.43 13.63 10.60
N CYS A 204 -17.56 12.63 10.75
CA CYS A 204 -17.46 11.51 9.80
C CYS A 204 -18.30 10.32 10.26
N ASP A 205 -18.80 9.53 9.31
CA ASP A 205 -19.60 8.33 9.57
C ASP A 205 -18.72 7.13 9.98
N ALA A 206 -17.54 7.00 9.37
CA ALA A 206 -16.65 5.87 9.58
C ALA A 206 -15.17 6.23 9.49
N ILE A 207 -14.33 5.41 10.12
CA ILE A 207 -12.87 5.40 9.93
C ILE A 207 -12.40 3.99 9.57
N THR A 208 -11.38 3.92 8.71
CA THR A 208 -10.77 2.66 8.28
C THR A 208 -9.30 2.57 8.63
N PHE A 209 -8.87 1.40 9.10
CA PHE A 209 -7.49 1.10 9.45
C PHE A 209 -6.95 -0.04 8.59
N ALA A 210 -6.02 0.29 7.70
CA ALA A 210 -5.36 -0.69 6.82
C ALA A 210 -4.28 -1.52 7.53
N SER A 211 -3.81 -1.09 8.71
CA SER A 211 -2.71 -1.75 9.43
C SER A 211 -2.71 -1.40 10.92
N ALA A 212 -2.13 -2.30 11.74
CA ALA A 212 -1.94 -2.07 13.17
C ALA A 212 -1.01 -0.88 13.48
N SER A 213 -0.03 -0.57 12.61
CA SER A 213 0.83 0.61 12.78
C SER A 213 0.05 1.91 12.58
N ALA A 214 -0.87 1.97 11.61
CA ALA A 214 -1.76 3.12 11.44
C ALA A 214 -2.68 3.33 12.64
N ALA A 215 -3.21 2.24 13.23
CA ALA A 215 -4.02 2.31 14.45
C ALA A 215 -3.24 2.89 15.64
N ARG A 216 -2.01 2.42 15.86
CA ARG A 216 -1.14 2.95 16.91
C ARG A 216 -0.81 4.43 16.69
N ALA A 217 -0.45 4.79 15.46
CA ALA A 217 -0.13 6.17 15.12
C ALA A 217 -1.34 7.11 15.29
N TRP A 218 -2.54 6.65 14.92
CA TRP A 218 -3.78 7.39 15.19
C TRP A 218 -3.99 7.65 16.67
N VAL A 219 -3.80 6.64 17.52
CA VAL A 219 -4.01 6.80 18.97
C VAL A 219 -2.99 7.73 19.62
N THR A 220 -1.76 7.75 19.11
CA THR A 220 -0.76 8.75 19.53
C THR A 220 -1.22 10.18 19.22
N LEU A 221 -1.87 10.39 18.07
CA LEU A 221 -2.27 11.72 17.58
C LEU A 221 -3.57 12.23 18.17
N PHE A 222 -4.60 11.37 18.18
CA PHE A 222 -5.98 11.73 18.46
C PHE A 222 -6.53 10.99 19.69
N GLY A 223 -5.71 10.22 20.40
CA GLY A 223 -6.19 9.33 21.45
C GLY A 223 -7.20 8.31 20.90
N ARG A 224 -8.29 8.08 21.62
CA ARG A 224 -9.34 7.13 21.19
C ARG A 224 -10.42 7.78 20.32
N LEU A 225 -10.23 9.03 19.92
CA LEU A 225 -11.18 9.77 19.13
C LEU A 225 -11.39 9.07 17.78
N THR A 226 -12.61 8.63 17.52
CA THR A 226 -13.00 7.96 16.27
C THR A 226 -14.47 8.27 15.96
N PRO A 227 -14.88 8.20 14.68
CA PRO A 227 -16.27 8.02 14.30
C PRO A 227 -16.91 6.80 14.96
N ALA A 228 -18.24 6.75 14.98
CA ALA A 228 -18.99 5.64 15.59
C ALA A 228 -18.77 4.29 14.89
N VAL A 229 -18.31 4.29 13.63
CA VAL A 229 -17.98 3.07 12.88
C VAL A 229 -16.47 3.01 12.65
N VAL A 230 -15.85 1.98 13.22
CA VAL A 230 -14.41 1.68 13.04
C VAL A 230 -14.28 0.38 12.28
N VAL A 231 -13.52 0.38 11.19
CA VAL A 231 -13.32 -0.79 10.33
C VAL A 231 -11.84 -1.14 10.20
N ALA A 232 -11.48 -2.40 10.41
CA ALA A 232 -10.12 -2.91 10.31
C ALA A 232 -9.96 -3.83 9.09
N MET A 233 -8.83 -3.71 8.41
CA MET A 233 -8.44 -4.57 7.26
C MET A 233 -8.40 -6.06 7.60
N GLY A 234 -8.11 -6.41 8.86
CA GLY A 234 -8.01 -7.80 9.25
C GLY A 234 -7.80 -8.00 10.74
N PRO A 235 -7.74 -9.26 11.20
CA PRO A 235 -7.71 -9.60 12.62
C PRO A 235 -6.57 -8.94 13.38
N THR A 236 -5.36 -8.91 12.81
CA THR A 236 -4.19 -8.27 13.46
C THR A 236 -4.42 -6.78 13.74
N THR A 237 -5.05 -6.07 12.81
CA THR A 237 -5.38 -4.65 13.00
C THR A 237 -6.50 -4.47 14.03
N ALA A 238 -7.50 -5.35 14.02
CA ALA A 238 -8.61 -5.32 14.98
C ALA A 238 -8.15 -5.61 16.41
N THR A 239 -7.24 -6.58 16.59
CA THR A 239 -6.60 -6.86 17.88
C THR A 239 -5.86 -5.63 18.39
N ALA A 240 -5.04 -5.00 17.54
CA ALA A 240 -4.32 -3.78 17.92
C ALA A 240 -5.26 -2.64 18.33
N LEU A 241 -6.36 -2.41 17.59
CA LEU A 241 -7.37 -1.42 17.97
C LEU A 241 -8.02 -1.72 19.33
N SER A 242 -8.33 -2.99 19.59
CA SER A 242 -8.93 -3.43 20.85
C SER A 242 -7.96 -3.23 22.02
N GLU A 243 -6.68 -3.58 21.86
CA GLU A 243 -5.62 -3.35 22.86
C GLU A 243 -5.41 -1.86 23.16
N LEU A 244 -5.63 -1.00 22.16
CA LEU A 244 -5.60 0.46 22.32
C LEU A 244 -6.88 1.03 22.97
N GLY A 245 -7.89 0.20 23.19
CA GLY A 245 -9.18 0.57 23.79
C GLY A 245 -10.18 1.17 22.79
N ILE A 246 -10.05 0.89 21.50
CA ILE A 246 -11.03 1.22 20.46
C ILE A 246 -11.89 -0.01 20.19
N ALA A 247 -13.17 0.07 20.57
CA ALA A 247 -14.19 -0.95 20.33
C ALA A 247 -15.59 -0.30 20.30
N PRO A 248 -16.57 -0.86 19.55
CA PRO A 248 -16.47 -2.06 18.71
C PRO A 248 -15.76 -1.82 17.37
N VAL A 249 -15.13 -2.86 16.81
CA VAL A 249 -14.43 -2.82 15.52
C VAL A 249 -15.06 -3.83 14.55
N THR A 250 -15.45 -3.35 13.37
CA THR A 250 -15.85 -4.22 12.25
C THR A 250 -14.60 -4.73 11.54
N VAL A 251 -14.50 -6.02 11.27
CA VAL A 251 -13.34 -6.61 10.59
C VAL A 251 -13.74 -6.99 9.16
N ALA A 252 -12.93 -6.58 8.19
CA ALA A 252 -13.11 -7.02 6.81
C ALA A 252 -13.00 -8.55 6.70
N SER A 253 -13.92 -9.16 5.95
CA SER A 253 -13.92 -10.61 5.67
C SER A 253 -12.70 -11.02 4.84
N GLU A 254 -12.22 -10.12 3.99
CA GLU A 254 -11.01 -10.27 3.20
C GLU A 254 -9.99 -9.18 3.55
N GLN A 255 -8.72 -9.56 3.66
CA GLN A 255 -7.61 -8.62 3.90
C GLN A 255 -7.19 -7.91 2.61
N SER A 256 -8.13 -7.22 1.99
CA SER A 256 -7.99 -6.48 0.74
C SER A 256 -8.60 -5.08 0.85
N LEU A 257 -8.20 -4.15 -0.02
CA LEU A 257 -8.84 -2.83 -0.07
C LEU A 257 -10.34 -2.96 -0.37
N GLN A 258 -10.72 -3.93 -1.22
CA GLN A 258 -12.10 -4.28 -1.53
C GLN A 258 -12.86 -4.76 -0.29
N GLY A 259 -12.26 -5.68 0.48
CA GLY A 259 -12.85 -6.17 1.73
C GLY A 259 -13.07 -5.05 2.74
N LEU A 260 -12.14 -4.09 2.82
CA LEU A 260 -12.28 -2.92 3.69
C LEU A 260 -13.46 -2.05 3.27
N VAL A 261 -13.61 -1.76 1.97
CA VAL A 261 -14.76 -0.98 1.44
C VAL A 261 -16.08 -1.72 1.71
N GLY A 262 -16.17 -3.01 1.38
CA GLY A 262 -17.39 -3.80 1.57
C GLY A 262 -17.82 -3.90 3.04
N ALA A 263 -16.86 -4.07 3.95
CA ALA A 263 -17.13 -4.07 5.39
C ALA A 263 -17.63 -2.70 5.88
N THR A 264 -17.05 -1.60 5.39
CA THR A 264 -17.55 -0.25 5.69
C THR A 264 -18.97 -0.01 5.17
N SER A 265 -19.26 -0.41 3.93
CA SER A 265 -20.61 -0.33 3.35
C SER A 265 -21.64 -1.11 4.17
N THR A 266 -21.31 -2.33 4.57
CA THR A 266 -22.20 -3.18 5.37
C THR A 266 -22.46 -2.59 6.76
N ALA A 267 -21.41 -2.06 7.41
CA ALA A 267 -21.52 -1.45 8.73
C ALA A 267 -22.37 -0.17 8.72
N LEU A 268 -22.32 0.61 7.65
CA LEU A 268 -23.08 1.85 7.48
C LEU A 268 -24.51 1.63 6.94
N GLY A 269 -24.77 0.55 6.20
CA GLY A 269 -26.11 0.21 5.70
C GLY A 269 -27.02 -0.46 6.74
N SER A 270 -26.45 -0.97 7.84
CA SER A 270 -27.19 -1.61 8.92
C SER A 270 -27.75 -0.62 9.97
N ARG A 271 -27.70 0.69 9.70
CA ARG A 271 -28.14 1.79 10.58
C ARG A 271 -29.05 2.75 9.83
#